data_AF-A0A820SJ59-F1
#
_entry.id   AF-A0A820SJ59-F1
#
_cell.length_a   1.000
_cell.length_b   1.000
_cell.length_c   1.000
_cell.angle_alpha   90.00
_cell.angle_beta   90.00
_cell.angle_gamma   90.00
#
_symmetry.space_group_name_H-M   'P 1'
#
loop_
_entity.id
_entity.type
_entity.pdbx_description
1 polymer ?
#
loop_
_entity_poly.entity_id
_entity_poly.type
_entity_poly.pdbx_seq_one_letter_code
_entity_poly.pdbx_strand_id
1 'polypeptide(L)'
;MPCMLIKLNKIYGWLPQTGSIATQVANFTGQPVSAIDQREQNIYITCNGKEASDKAALGPMIYYSLLSPLGNPNYGGLPYYFFPYMNAKDSVEPFVLV
;
A
#
# COMPACT_ATOMS: atom_id res chain seq x y z
N MET A 1 -10.02 -13.40 -12.92
CA MET A 1 -9.05 -13.39 -11.80
C MET A 1 -9.81 -13.01 -10.54
N PRO A 2 -9.51 -13.61 -9.38
CA PRO A 2 -10.14 -13.23 -8.12
C PRO A 2 -9.72 -11.81 -7.72
N CYS A 3 -10.61 -11.05 -7.07
CA CYS A 3 -10.27 -9.77 -6.46
C CYS A 3 -10.17 -9.95 -4.95
N MET A 4 -9.04 -9.56 -4.38
CA MET A 4 -8.76 -9.65 -2.96
C MET A 4 -8.77 -8.26 -2.32
N LEU A 5 -9.53 -8.11 -1.24
CA LEU A 5 -9.52 -6.89 -0.45
C LEU A 5 -8.49 -7.01 0.68
N ILE A 6 -7.53 -6.11 0.68
CA ILE A 6 -6.51 -5.97 1.72
C ILE A 6 -6.88 -4.76 2.58
N LYS A 7 -7.00 -4.99 3.89
CA LYS A 7 -7.28 -3.97 4.89
C LYS A 7 -6.33 -4.15 6.07
N LEU A 8 -5.85 -3.04 6.63
CA LEU A 8 -5.07 -3.07 7.87
C LEU A 8 -5.99 -3.19 9.09
N ASN A 9 -5.52 -3.93 10.09
CA ASN A 9 -6.21 -4.04 11.38
C ASN A 9 -6.19 -2.69 12.10
N LYS A 10 -7.29 -2.40 12.81
CA LYS A 10 -7.39 -1.23 13.67
C LYS A 10 -6.56 -1.43 14.93
N ILE A 11 -5.54 -0.60 15.09
CA ILE A 11 -4.75 -0.52 16.32
C ILE A 11 -4.92 0.90 16.87
N TYR A 12 -5.46 1.01 18.08
CA TYR A 12 -5.78 2.29 18.69
C TYR A 12 -4.50 3.11 18.95
N GLY A 13 -4.50 4.37 18.53
CA GLY A 13 -3.35 5.26 18.69
C GLY A 13 -2.11 4.87 17.87
N TRP A 14 -2.19 3.84 17.02
CA TRP A 14 -1.07 3.43 16.17
C TRP A 14 -0.90 4.41 15.01
N LEU A 15 0.31 4.91 14.89
CA LEU A 15 0.74 5.78 13.83
C LEU A 15 1.77 5.02 12.98
N PRO A 16 1.55 4.82 11.68
CA PRO A 16 2.53 4.15 10.83
C PRO A 16 3.81 4.98 10.80
N GLN A 17 4.94 4.38 11.12
CA GLN A 17 6.22 5.05 10.95
C GLN A 17 6.56 5.05 9.46
N THR A 18 6.31 6.17 8.78
CA THR A 18 6.79 6.37 7.41
C THR A 18 8.28 6.74 7.45
N GLY A 19 9.11 5.76 7.81
CA GLY A 19 10.56 5.89 7.72
C GLY A 19 10.98 5.97 6.26
N SER A 20 10.90 7.15 5.65
CA SER A 20 11.27 7.32 4.25
C SER A 20 12.79 7.43 4.12
N ILE A 21 13.49 6.30 4.08
CA ILE A 21 14.67 6.25 3.24
C ILE A 21 14.10 6.16 1.83
N ALA A 22 14.13 7.25 1.07
CA ALA A 22 13.56 7.30 -0.28
C ALA A 22 14.04 6.12 -1.16
N THR A 23 15.24 5.59 -0.89
CA THR A 23 15.76 4.33 -1.47
C THR A 23 14.91 3.09 -1.19
N GLN A 24 14.36 2.93 0.03
CA GLN A 24 13.51 1.79 0.36
C GLN A 24 12.17 1.88 -0.38
N VAL A 25 11.58 3.07 -0.41
CA VAL A 25 10.33 3.29 -1.17
C VAL A 25 10.57 3.11 -2.66
N ALA A 26 11.71 3.56 -3.20
CA ALA A 26 12.10 3.35 -4.60
C ALA A 26 12.23 1.87 -4.93
N ASN A 27 12.94 1.12 -4.09
CA ASN A 27 13.08 -0.32 -4.26
C ASN A 27 11.74 -1.05 -4.17
N PHE A 28 10.82 -0.57 -3.32
CA PHE A 28 9.52 -1.18 -3.10
C PHE A 28 8.50 -0.86 -4.22
N THR A 29 8.51 0.38 -4.70
CA THR A 29 7.55 0.88 -5.69
C THR A 29 8.04 0.77 -7.14
N GLY A 30 9.33 0.51 -7.34
CA GLY A 30 10.00 0.58 -8.64
C GLY A 30 10.14 2.01 -9.17
N GLN A 31 9.76 3.02 -8.40
CA GLN A 31 9.90 4.44 -8.78
C GLN A 31 11.33 4.93 -8.55
N PRO A 32 11.83 5.86 -9.38
CA PRO A 32 13.11 6.48 -9.09
C PRO A 32 13.02 7.30 -7.80
N VAL A 33 14.12 7.33 -7.04
CA VAL A 33 14.22 8.07 -5.77
C VAL A 33 13.79 9.53 -5.90
N SER A 34 14.06 10.15 -7.05
CA SER A 34 13.69 11.54 -7.37
C SER A 34 12.19 11.77 -7.56
N ALA A 35 11.41 10.72 -7.85
CA ALA A 35 9.95 10.80 -8.00
C ALA A 35 9.20 10.58 -6.69
N ILE A 36 9.90 10.30 -5.59
CA ILE A 36 9.30 10.04 -4.29
C ILE A 36 9.24 11.35 -3.53
N ASP A 37 8.04 11.92 -3.40
CA ASP A 37 7.83 13.05 -2.49
C ASP A 37 7.96 12.54 -1.06
N GLN A 38 9.04 12.92 -0.37
CA GLN A 38 9.28 12.54 1.02
C GLN A 38 8.23 13.13 1.99
N ARG A 39 7.41 14.10 1.53
CA ARG A 39 6.28 14.64 2.29
C ARG A 39 5.02 13.78 2.14
N GLU A 40 4.94 12.94 1.12
CA GLU A 40 3.84 11.99 0.95
C GLU A 40 4.04 10.78 1.86
N GLN A 41 3.48 10.89 3.06
CA GLN A 41 3.38 9.78 3.98
C GLN A 41 2.26 8.85 3.50
N ASN A 42 2.62 7.68 2.99
CA ASN A 42 1.68 6.65 2.58
C ASN A 42 2.16 5.28 3.07
N ILE A 43 1.23 4.36 3.28
CA ILE A 43 1.55 2.95 3.51
C ILE A 43 1.48 2.24 2.16
N TYR A 44 2.60 1.69 1.71
CA TYR A 44 2.68 0.96 0.45
C TYR A 44 2.49 -0.55 0.67
N ILE A 45 1.74 -1.19 -0.21
CA ILE A 45 1.42 -2.63 -0.17
C ILE A 45 1.81 -3.24 -1.51
N THR A 46 2.52 -4.38 -1.46
CA THR A 46 2.81 -5.21 -2.63
C THR A 46 2.56 -6.68 -2.27
N CYS A 47 2.08 -7.43 -3.25
CA CYS A 47 1.87 -8.86 -3.18
C CYS A 47 2.96 -9.55 -4.01
N ASN A 48 3.55 -10.62 -3.46
CA ASN A 48 4.58 -11.38 -4.15
C ASN A 48 4.46 -12.86 -3.80
N GLY A 49 4.90 -13.72 -4.71
CA GLY A 49 4.98 -15.16 -4.50
C GLY A 49 6.06 -15.49 -3.48
N LYS A 50 5.80 -16.48 -2.63
CA LYS A 50 6.76 -16.95 -1.64
C LYS A 50 7.93 -17.65 -2.33
N GLU A 51 7.63 -18.63 -3.17
CA GLU A 51 8.60 -19.40 -3.93
C GLU A 51 8.69 -18.94 -5.39
N ALA A 52 9.74 -19.36 -6.11
CA ALA A 52 9.93 -18.98 -7.51
C ALA A 52 8.79 -19.47 -8.43
N SER A 53 8.24 -20.66 -8.17
CA SER A 53 7.07 -21.19 -8.87
C SER A 53 5.83 -20.33 -8.64
N ASP A 54 5.63 -19.82 -7.42
CA ASP A 54 4.49 -18.96 -7.10
C ASP A 54 4.58 -17.63 -7.85
N LYS A 55 5.78 -17.04 -7.92
CA LYS A 55 6.03 -15.80 -8.65
C LYS A 55 5.71 -15.96 -10.13
N ALA A 56 6.06 -17.10 -10.73
CA ALA A 56 5.74 -17.39 -12.11
C ALA A 56 4.24 -17.62 -12.33
N ALA A 57 3.54 -18.20 -11.34
CA ALA A 57 2.11 -18.51 -11.43
C ALA A 57 1.18 -17.31 -11.14
N LEU A 58 1.59 -16.36 -10.29
CA LEU A 58 0.81 -15.19 -9.89
C LEU A 58 0.46 -14.26 -11.07
N GLY A 59 1.35 -14.16 -12.06
CA GLY A 59 1.15 -13.27 -13.20
C GLY A 59 1.12 -11.78 -12.82
N PRO A 60 0.69 -10.89 -13.73
CA PRO A 60 0.59 -9.46 -13.46
C PRO A 60 -0.56 -9.16 -12.50
N MET A 61 -0.29 -8.33 -11.49
CA MET A 61 -1.27 -7.86 -10.51
C MET A 61 -1.56 -6.37 -10.73
N ILE A 62 -2.79 -5.95 -10.44
CA ILE A 62 -3.19 -4.53 -10.52
C ILE A 62 -3.81 -4.13 -9.19
N TYR A 63 -3.22 -3.14 -8.56
CA TYR A 63 -3.65 -2.61 -7.27
C TYR A 63 -4.59 -1.43 -7.48
N TYR A 64 -5.79 -1.49 -6.93
CA TYR A 64 -6.76 -0.40 -6.92
C TYR A 64 -6.88 0.16 -5.50
N SER A 65 -6.76 1.47 -5.37
CA SER A 65 -6.86 2.19 -4.09
C SER A 65 -7.27 3.64 -4.33
N LEU A 66 -7.52 4.41 -3.26
CA LEU A 66 -7.79 5.84 -3.35
C LEU A 66 -6.66 6.62 -4.05
N LEU A 67 -5.41 6.18 -3.92
CA LEU A 67 -4.25 6.81 -4.56
C LEU A 67 -4.06 6.37 -6.02
N SER A 68 -4.71 5.30 -6.45
CA SER A 68 -4.60 4.76 -7.82
C SER A 68 -5.93 4.14 -8.26
N PRO A 69 -6.96 4.96 -8.51
CA PRO A 69 -8.30 4.48 -8.86
C PRO A 69 -8.36 3.80 -10.23
N LEU A 70 -7.42 4.12 -11.13
CA LEU A 70 -7.29 3.49 -12.45
C LEU A 70 -6.44 2.21 -12.43
N GLY A 71 -5.94 1.80 -11.26
CA GLY A 71 -5.05 0.66 -11.11
C GLY A 71 -3.58 1.06 -11.25
N ASN A 72 -2.74 0.47 -10.40
CA ASN A 72 -1.29 0.57 -10.44
C ASN A 72 -0.71 -0.85 -10.52
N PRO A 73 0.21 -1.17 -11.42
CA PRO A 73 0.74 -2.53 -11.55
C PRO A 73 1.83 -2.88 -10.52
N ASN A 74 2.36 -1.91 -9.78
CA ASN A 74 3.54 -2.07 -8.94
C ASN A 74 3.18 -2.17 -7.45
N TYR A 75 2.24 -1.33 -6.99
CA TYR A 75 1.89 -1.23 -5.58
C TYR A 75 0.48 -0.66 -5.36
N GLY A 76 -0.11 -1.02 -4.22
CA GLY A 76 -1.26 -0.32 -3.64
C GLY A 76 -0.80 0.65 -2.57
N GLY A 77 -1.62 1.67 -2.29
CA GLY A 77 -1.29 2.69 -1.30
C GLY A 77 -2.47 3.04 -0.41
N LEU A 78 -2.21 3.16 0.90
CA LEU A 78 -3.15 3.69 1.87
C LEU A 78 -2.67 5.07 2.34
N PRO A 79 -3.52 6.11 2.21
CA PRO A 79 -3.15 7.44 2.68
C PRO A 79 -2.94 7.47 4.20
N TYR A 80 -1.89 8.15 4.64
CA TYR A 80 -1.54 8.24 6.06
C TYR A 80 -2.58 8.97 6.91
N TYR A 81 -3.33 9.93 6.34
CA TYR A 81 -4.29 10.76 7.09
C TYR A 81 -5.47 9.97 7.69
N PHE A 82 -5.66 8.71 7.32
CA PHE A 82 -6.62 7.81 7.96
C PHE A 82 -6.13 7.27 9.32
N PHE A 83 -4.87 7.52 9.69
CA PHE A 83 -4.24 7.06 10.92
C PHE A 83 -3.81 8.27 11.78
N PRO A 84 -3.85 8.16 13.13
CA PRO A 84 -4.13 6.97 13.92
C PRO A 84 -5.63 6.70 14.13
N TYR A 85 -5.99 5.45 14.39
CA TYR A 85 -7.37 5.10 14.73
C TYR A 85 -7.69 5.51 16.18
N MET A 86 -8.67 6.40 16.35
CA MET A 86 -9.08 6.97 17.65
C MET A 86 -10.52 6.58 18.06
N ASN A 87 -11.05 5.46 17.55
CA ASN A 87 -12.43 4.99 17.80
C ASN A 87 -13.52 6.05 17.54
N ALA A 88 -13.28 6.94 16.57
CA ALA A 88 -14.30 7.89 16.13
C ALA A 88 -15.49 7.11 15.52
N LYS A 89 -16.71 7.53 15.87
CA LYS A 89 -17.97 6.85 15.54
C LYS A 89 -18.19 6.62 14.03
N ASP A 90 -17.53 7.42 13.19
CA ASP A 90 -17.64 7.39 11.73
C ASP A 90 -16.27 7.21 11.03
N SER A 91 -15.33 6.50 11.66
CA SER A 91 -13.99 6.28 11.08
C SER A 91 -14.04 5.32 9.89
N VAL A 92 -13.80 5.87 8.69
CA VAL A 92 -13.67 5.10 7.43
C VAL A 92 -12.27 4.53 7.33
N GLU A 93 -12.18 3.24 7.00
CA GLU A 93 -10.91 2.53 6.83
C GLU A 93 -10.51 2.52 5.35
N PRO A 94 -9.26 2.85 5.01
CA PRO A 94 -8.79 2.70 3.65
C PRO A 94 -8.48 1.21 3.37
N PHE A 95 -8.64 0.81 2.13
CA PHE A 95 -8.36 -0.56 1.66
C PHE A 95 -7.69 -0.53 0.28
N VAL A 96 -7.09 -1.66 -0.10
CA VAL A 96 -6.55 -1.91 -1.44
C VAL A 96 -7.24 -3.14 -2.00
N LEU A 97 -7.65 -3.07 -3.27
CA LEU A 97 -8.07 -4.25 -4.03
C LEU A 97 -6.91 -4.70 -4.93
N VAL A 98 -6.71 -6.01 -5.03
CA VAL A 98 -5.72 -6.66 -5.91
C VAL A 98 -6.40 -7.73 -6.74
#